data_AF-A0A1S3QFK9-F1
#
_entry.id   AF-A0A1S3QFK9-F1
#
_cell.length_a   1.000
_cell.length_b   1.000
_cell.length_c   1.000
_cell.angle_alpha   90.00
_cell.angle_beta   90.00
_cell.angle_gamma   90.00
#
_symmetry.space_group_name_H-M   'P 1'
#
loop_
_entity.id
_entity.type
_entity.pdbx_description
1 polymer ?
#
loop_
_entity_poly.entity_id
_entity_poly.type
_entity_poly.pdbx_seq_one_letter_code
_entity_poly.pdbx_strand_id
1 'polypeptide(L)'
;MELIQSIKNLLQNDQSRFNQFKDYSGQFRQGLMSAVLYHRSCKTLLGDNFVGVFNELLVLLPDTVKQQELLSAHVDDQATERPRGGGARKDKKKSASQSSAVSNAAALDCQVCPTCCQVLDPKDFNSHKTLHLGDNEDFPSLQTISRIIS
;
A
#
# COMPACT_ATOMS: atom_id res chain seq x y z
N MET A 1 -19.13 4.44 -5.64
CA MET A 1 -19.32 3.78 -4.32
C MET A 1 -19.60 2.29 -4.54
N GLU A 2 -18.74 1.57 -5.28
CA GLU A 2 -19.04 0.19 -5.68
C GLU A 2 -18.38 -0.87 -4.80
N LEU A 3 -17.27 -0.54 -4.11
CA LEU A 3 -16.54 -1.48 -3.25
C LEU A 3 -17.42 -2.20 -2.21
N ILE A 4 -18.24 -1.45 -1.46
CA ILE A 4 -19.10 -2.02 -0.42
C ILE A 4 -20.09 -3.03 -1.04
N GLN A 5 -20.64 -2.72 -2.21
CA GLN A 5 -21.56 -3.60 -2.93
C GLN A 5 -20.84 -4.85 -3.43
N SER A 6 -19.63 -4.69 -3.99
CA SER A 6 -18.77 -5.78 -4.44
C SER A 6 -18.43 -6.73 -3.27
N ILE A 7 -18.01 -6.20 -2.13
CA ILE A 7 -17.69 -7.00 -0.93
C ILE A 7 -18.93 -7.75 -0.43
N LYS A 8 -20.10 -7.10 -0.40
CA LYS A 8 -21.35 -7.79 -0.04
C LYS A 8 -21.65 -8.93 -1.00
N ASN A 9 -21.45 -8.74 -2.30
CA ASN A 9 -21.67 -9.78 -3.30
C ASN A 9 -20.68 -10.96 -3.14
N LEU A 10 -19.40 -10.66 -2.91
CA LEU A 10 -18.37 -11.67 -2.63
C LEU A 10 -18.69 -12.50 -1.38
N LEU A 11 -19.32 -11.87 -0.38
CA LEU A 11 -19.78 -12.53 0.83
C LEU A 11 -21.19 -13.13 0.70
N GLN A 12 -21.74 -13.24 -0.52
CA GLN A 12 -23.08 -13.79 -0.78
C GLN A 12 -24.19 -13.10 0.04
N ASN A 13 -24.02 -11.80 0.30
CA ASN A 13 -24.89 -10.98 1.13
C ASN A 13 -25.03 -11.47 2.59
N ASP A 14 -24.07 -12.25 3.09
CA ASP A 14 -23.99 -12.66 4.49
C ASP A 14 -23.66 -11.45 5.37
N GLN A 15 -24.64 -11.03 6.17
CA GLN A 15 -24.48 -9.87 7.05
C GLN A 15 -23.47 -10.09 8.18
N SER A 16 -23.32 -11.31 8.68
CA SER A 16 -22.39 -11.61 9.78
C SER A 16 -20.95 -11.45 9.29
N ARG A 17 -20.64 -12.07 8.14
CA ARG A 17 -19.33 -11.93 7.51
C ARG A 17 -19.06 -10.49 7.10
N PHE A 18 -20.05 -9.79 6.56
CA PHE A 18 -19.88 -8.37 6.20
C PHE A 18 -19.65 -7.48 7.42
N ASN A 19 -20.33 -7.74 8.54
CA ASN A 19 -20.06 -7.03 9.80
C ASN A 19 -18.66 -7.33 10.34
N GLN A 20 -18.21 -8.57 10.25
CA GLN A 20 -16.85 -8.97 10.63
C GLN A 20 -15.79 -8.26 9.78
N PHE A 21 -16.01 -8.15 8.46
CA PHE A 21 -15.15 -7.35 7.58
C PHE A 21 -15.07 -5.87 8.02
N LYS A 22 -16.21 -5.26 8.34
CA LYS A 22 -16.25 -3.87 8.82
C LYS A 22 -15.52 -3.71 10.15
N ASP A 23 -15.70 -4.66 11.07
CA ASP A 23 -15.06 -4.63 12.38
C ASP A 23 -13.53 -4.69 12.24
N TYR A 24 -13.03 -5.64 11.45
CA TYR A 24 -11.61 -5.73 11.08
C TYR A 24 -11.08 -4.45 10.45
N SER A 25 -11.83 -3.87 9.51
CA SER A 25 -11.44 -2.62 8.85
C SER A 25 -11.41 -1.43 9.82
N GLY A 26 -12.33 -1.40 10.79
CA GLY A 26 -12.37 -0.42 11.86
C GLY A 26 -11.18 -0.55 12.81
N GLN A 27 -10.91 -1.77 13.29
CA GLN A 27 -9.79 -2.07 14.19
C GLN A 27 -8.44 -1.76 13.56
N PHE A 28 -8.26 -2.10 12.27
CA PHE A 28 -7.02 -1.78 11.55
C PHE A 28 -6.77 -0.27 11.46
N ARG A 29 -7.80 0.51 11.10
CA ARG A 29 -7.72 1.98 11.06
C ARG A 29 -7.43 2.60 12.44
N GLN A 30 -7.97 2.02 13.50
CA GLN A 30 -7.72 2.46 14.88
C GLN A 30 -6.34 2.00 15.41
N GLY A 31 -5.61 1.16 14.67
CA GLY A 31 -4.34 0.60 15.13
C GLY A 31 -4.47 -0.51 16.17
N LEU A 32 -5.67 -1.04 16.37
CA LEU A 32 -5.93 -2.19 17.25
C LEU A 32 -5.54 -3.52 16.60
N MET A 33 -5.36 -3.54 15.28
CA MET A 33 -4.96 -4.71 14.52
C MET A 33 -3.80 -4.37 13.58
N SER A 34 -2.84 -5.29 13.44
CA SER A 34 -1.69 -5.13 12.55
C SER A 34 -2.08 -5.36 11.09
N ALA A 35 -1.30 -4.79 10.17
CA ALA A 35 -1.51 -4.96 8.73
C ALA A 35 -1.49 -6.43 8.28
N VAL A 36 -0.55 -7.22 8.82
CA VAL A 36 -0.43 -8.65 8.51
C VAL A 36 -1.67 -9.42 8.96
N LEU A 37 -2.16 -9.16 10.17
CA LEU A 37 -3.37 -9.80 10.69
C LEU A 37 -4.60 -9.37 9.90
N TYR A 38 -4.73 -8.09 9.58
CA TYR A 38 -5.83 -7.56 8.79
C TYR A 38 -5.88 -8.21 7.41
N HIS A 39 -4.75 -8.20 6.70
CA HIS A 39 -4.61 -8.79 5.36
C HIS A 39 -5.04 -10.26 5.35
N ARG A 40 -4.48 -11.07 6.26
CA ARG A 40 -4.80 -12.49 6.37
C ARG A 40 -6.27 -12.73 6.73
N SER A 41 -6.82 -11.92 7.64
CA SER A 41 -8.23 -12.05 8.05
C SER A 41 -9.17 -11.74 6.89
N CYS A 42 -8.89 -10.68 6.12
CA CYS A 42 -9.65 -10.36 4.91
C CYS A 42 -9.50 -11.43 3.83
N LYS A 43 -8.28 -11.94 3.58
CA LYS A 43 -8.02 -13.04 2.64
C LYS A 43 -8.78 -14.31 3.04
N THR A 44 -8.84 -14.63 4.34
CA THR A 44 -9.61 -15.78 4.86
C THR A 44 -11.12 -15.58 4.71
N LEU A 45 -11.60 -14.35 4.87
CA LEU A 45 -13.02 -14.03 4.81
C LEU A 45 -13.55 -13.89 3.38
N LEU A 46 -12.77 -13.32 2.47
CA LEU A 46 -13.17 -13.04 1.08
C LEU A 46 -12.62 -14.07 0.08
N GLY A 47 -11.66 -14.90 0.51
CA GLY A 47 -10.99 -15.88 -0.33
C GLY A 47 -10.13 -15.23 -1.40
N ASP A 48 -9.95 -15.93 -2.52
CA ASP A 48 -9.11 -15.50 -3.64
C ASP A 48 -9.61 -14.21 -4.31
N ASN A 49 -10.92 -13.92 -4.19
CA ASN A 49 -11.52 -12.69 -4.69
C ASN A 49 -11.09 -11.44 -3.92
N PHE A 50 -10.44 -11.60 -2.76
CA PHE A 50 -9.90 -10.49 -2.00
C PHE A 50 -8.95 -9.62 -2.82
N VAL A 51 -8.12 -10.24 -3.67
CA VAL A 51 -7.12 -9.52 -4.48
C VAL A 51 -7.80 -8.50 -5.41
N GLY A 52 -8.97 -8.84 -5.96
CA GLY A 52 -9.73 -7.96 -6.85
C GLY A 52 -10.30 -6.72 -6.16
N VAL A 53 -10.62 -6.81 -4.86
CA VAL A 53 -11.14 -5.68 -4.07
C VAL A 53 -10.06 -5.01 -3.21
N PHE A 54 -8.86 -5.60 -3.13
CA PHE A 54 -7.78 -5.12 -2.27
C PHE A 54 -7.26 -3.76 -2.72
N ASN A 55 -7.06 -3.55 -4.02
CA ASN A 55 -6.60 -2.26 -4.55
C ASN A 55 -7.57 -1.13 -4.17
N GLU A 56 -8.86 -1.32 -4.44
CA GLU A 56 -9.90 -0.37 -4.07
C GLU A 56 -9.98 -0.13 -2.55
N LEU A 57 -9.88 -1.19 -1.75
CA LEU A 57 -9.86 -1.09 -0.28
C LEU A 57 -8.67 -0.27 0.21
N LEU A 58 -7.49 -0.48 -0.38
CA LEU A 58 -6.24 0.18 -0.02
C LEU A 58 -6.32 1.69 -0.29
N VAL A 59 -6.73 2.09 -1.50
CA VAL A 59 -6.81 3.51 -1.87
C VAL A 59 -7.90 4.29 -1.10
N LEU A 60 -8.91 3.59 -0.56
CA LEU A 60 -9.95 4.21 0.28
C LEU A 60 -9.55 4.43 1.73
N LEU A 61 -8.42 3.90 2.19
CA LEU A 61 -7.92 4.20 3.53
C LEU A 61 -7.51 5.68 3.60
N PRO A 62 -7.97 6.44 4.60
CA PRO A 62 -7.64 7.86 4.73
C PRO A 62 -6.20 8.11 5.22
N ASP A 63 -5.49 7.08 5.68
CA ASP A 63 -4.18 7.18 6.32
C ASP A 63 -3.11 6.53 5.44
N THR A 64 -2.14 7.35 5.01
CA THR A 64 -1.04 6.93 4.12
C THR A 64 -0.10 5.94 4.79
N VAL A 65 0.08 6.01 6.11
CA VAL A 65 0.91 5.05 6.86
C VAL A 65 0.25 3.67 6.82
N LYS A 66 -1.06 3.62 7.07
CA LYS A 66 -1.83 2.36 7.02
C LYS A 66 -1.86 1.74 5.63
N GLN A 67 -1.92 2.57 4.59
CA GLN A 67 -1.79 2.09 3.21
C GLN A 67 -0.44 1.42 2.98
N GLN A 68 0.66 2.04 3.40
CA GLN A 68 1.99 1.49 3.22
C GLN A 68 2.20 0.19 4.02
N GLU A 69 1.71 0.14 5.27
CA GLU A 69 1.77 -1.07 6.12
C GLU A 69 1.01 -2.23 5.47
N LEU A 70 -0.20 -1.97 4.98
CA LEU A 70 -1.06 -2.99 4.37
C LEU A 70 -0.51 -3.49 3.02
N LEU A 71 0.04 -2.60 2.20
CA LEU A 71 0.72 -2.96 0.97
C LEU A 71 1.92 -3.87 1.26
N SER A 72 2.73 -3.52 2.27
CA SER A 72 3.90 -4.30 2.66
C SER A 72 3.51 -5.70 3.14
N ALA A 73 2.45 -5.81 3.95
CA ALA A 73 1.91 -7.09 4.40
C ALA A 73 1.44 -7.98 3.24
N HIS A 74 0.81 -7.40 2.21
CA HIS A 74 0.38 -8.15 1.04
C HIS A 74 1.55 -8.70 0.22
N VAL A 75 2.61 -7.90 0.04
CA VAL A 75 3.82 -8.33 -0.68
C VAL A 75 4.53 -9.47 0.06
N ASP A 76 4.61 -9.40 1.40
CA ASP A 76 5.20 -10.45 2.24
C ASP A 76 4.39 -11.77 2.18
N ASP A 77 3.05 -11.67 2.25
CA ASP A 77 2.15 -12.81 2.07
C ASP A 77 2.33 -13.46 0.68
N GLN A 78 2.43 -12.66 -0.39
CA GLN A 78 2.65 -13.16 -1.74
C GLN A 78 4.04 -13.80 -1.94
N ALA A 79 5.07 -13.29 -1.26
CA ALA A 79 6.41 -13.86 -1.30
C ALA A 79 6.48 -15.26 -0.67
N THR A 80 5.60 -15.55 0.30
CA THR A 80 5.52 -16.85 0.99
C THR A 80 4.82 -17.92 0.16
N GLU A 81 3.85 -17.52 -0.68
CA GLU A 81 3.00 -18.45 -1.46
C GLU A 81 3.65 -18.95 -2.76
N ARG A 82 4.82 -18.43 -3.16
CA ARG A 82 5.60 -19.05 -4.26
C ARG A 82 6.28 -20.32 -3.73
N PRO A 83 6.02 -21.51 -4.30
CA PRO A 83 6.81 -22.67 -3.96
C PRO A 83 8.26 -22.34 -4.30
N ARG A 84 9.12 -22.42 -3.28
CA ARG A 84 10.58 -22.46 -3.41
C ARG A 84 10.97 -23.59 -4.36
N GLY A 85 10.93 -23.29 -5.66
CA GLY A 85 11.68 -24.00 -6.68
C GLY A 85 13.15 -23.69 -6.48
N GLY A 86 13.81 -24.55 -5.68
CA GLY A 86 15.19 -25.01 -5.82
C GLY A 86 16.34 -24.00 -6.00
N GLY A 87 17.33 -24.08 -5.10
CA GLY A 87 18.71 -23.75 -5.48
C GLY A 87 19.59 -23.23 -4.34
N ALA A 88 20.32 -24.13 -3.69
CA ALA A 88 21.33 -23.84 -2.66
C ALA A 88 22.71 -23.48 -3.26
N ARG A 89 23.42 -22.53 -2.60
CA ARG A 89 24.88 -22.46 -2.29
C ARG A 89 25.87 -22.54 -3.48
N LYS A 90 26.86 -21.64 -3.69
CA LYS A 90 28.04 -21.37 -2.82
C LYS A 90 28.94 -20.22 -3.39
N ASP A 91 29.58 -19.49 -2.46
CA ASP A 91 30.88 -18.75 -2.52
C ASP A 91 31.07 -17.36 -3.22
N LYS A 92 31.19 -16.33 -2.36
CA LYS A 92 32.35 -15.38 -2.22
C LYS A 92 32.55 -14.23 -3.24
N LYS A 93 32.29 -12.98 -2.79
CA LYS A 93 33.30 -11.94 -2.40
C LYS A 93 32.72 -10.49 -2.45
N LYS A 94 32.83 -9.78 -1.32
CA LYS A 94 32.91 -8.31 -1.06
C LYS A 94 32.37 -7.31 -2.11
N SER A 95 31.38 -6.48 -1.73
CA SER A 95 31.49 -5.00 -1.58
C SER A 95 30.14 -4.27 -1.62
N ALA A 96 29.98 -3.28 -0.74
CA ALA A 96 29.10 -2.10 -0.81
C ALA A 96 27.57 -2.32 -0.88
N SER A 97 26.92 -2.09 0.26
CA SER A 97 25.49 -1.79 0.39
C SER A 97 25.06 -0.71 -0.59
N GLN A 98 24.13 -1.00 -1.49
CA GLN A 98 23.38 0.02 -2.22
C GLN A 98 22.02 -0.56 -2.67
N SER A 99 20.98 0.03 -2.10
CA SER A 99 19.62 0.16 -2.63
C SER A 99 18.78 -1.12 -2.78
N SER A 100 18.22 -1.50 -1.64
CA SER A 100 16.90 -2.08 -1.49
C SER A 100 15.84 -1.31 -2.29
N ALA A 101 15.25 -1.96 -3.30
CA ALA A 101 13.84 -1.83 -3.69
C ALA A 101 13.58 -2.94 -4.71
N VAL A 102 13.36 -4.16 -4.20
CA VAL A 102 13.00 -5.30 -5.04
C VAL A 102 11.64 -5.00 -5.66
N SER A 103 11.68 -4.66 -6.93
CA SER A 103 10.55 -4.59 -7.84
C SER A 103 9.86 -5.95 -7.82
N ASN A 104 8.67 -6.04 -7.22
CA ASN A 104 7.67 -7.08 -7.49
C ASN A 104 6.31 -6.63 -6.94
N ALA A 105 5.77 -5.57 -7.54
CA ALA A 105 4.35 -5.22 -7.50
C ALA A 105 3.59 -6.00 -8.60
N ALA A 106 3.82 -7.31 -8.70
CA ALA A 106 3.42 -8.09 -9.88
C ALA A 106 1.93 -8.53 -9.89
N ALA A 107 1.12 -8.12 -8.91
CA ALA A 107 -0.31 -8.40 -8.89
C ALA A 107 -1.19 -7.17 -8.62
N LEU A 108 -0.60 -6.02 -8.31
CA LEU A 108 -1.30 -4.78 -8.05
C LEU A 108 -0.52 -3.66 -8.72
N ASP A 109 -1.12 -2.98 -9.68
CA ASP A 109 -0.46 -1.88 -10.40
C ASP A 109 -0.28 -0.60 -9.55
N CYS A 110 -0.41 -0.66 -8.23
CA CYS A 110 -0.34 0.52 -7.35
C CYS A 110 1.04 1.20 -7.38
N GLN A 111 1.06 2.53 -7.42
CA GLN A 111 2.27 3.34 -7.31
C GLN A 111 2.30 4.13 -5.99
N VAL A 112 3.47 4.19 -5.35
CA VAL A 112 3.67 4.97 -4.12
C VAL A 112 4.22 6.35 -4.45
N CYS A 113 3.55 7.40 -4.00
CA CYS A 113 4.02 8.77 -4.15
C CYS A 113 5.30 9.00 -3.32
N PRO A 114 6.42 9.46 -3.92
CA PRO A 114 7.65 9.71 -3.18
C PRO A 114 7.58 10.93 -2.26
N THR A 115 6.60 11.83 -2.47
CA THR A 115 6.49 13.09 -1.71
C THR A 115 5.69 12.91 -0.42
N CYS A 116 4.58 12.16 -0.46
CA CYS A 116 3.68 11.97 0.70
C CYS A 116 3.46 10.50 1.09
N CYS A 117 4.17 9.57 0.45
CA CYS A 117 4.09 8.12 0.66
C CYS A 117 2.68 7.53 0.43
N GLN A 118 1.78 8.25 -0.25
CA GLN A 118 0.45 7.77 -0.54
C GLN A 118 0.48 6.67 -1.62
N VAL A 119 -0.25 5.58 -1.39
CA VAL A 119 -0.44 4.52 -2.38
C VAL A 119 -1.61 4.90 -3.28
N LEU A 120 -1.37 4.95 -4.59
CA LEU A 120 -2.33 5.42 -5.59
C LEU A 120 -2.48 4.40 -6.72
N ASP A 121 -3.65 4.40 -7.34
CA ASP A 121 -3.83 3.74 -8.63
C ASP A 121 -2.94 4.44 -9.68
N PRO A 122 -2.31 3.70 -10.59
CA PRO A 122 -1.38 4.27 -11.57
C PRO A 122 -2.06 5.27 -12.50
N LYS A 123 -3.39 5.18 -12.68
CA LYS A 123 -4.16 6.19 -13.42
C LYS A 123 -4.22 7.53 -12.69
N ASP A 124 -4.30 7.50 -11.37
CA ASP A 124 -4.40 8.69 -10.52
C ASP A 124 -3.04 9.28 -10.12
N PHE A 125 -1.96 8.49 -10.25
CA PHE A 125 -0.62 8.88 -9.85
C PHE A 125 -0.13 10.17 -10.52
N ASN A 126 -0.35 10.32 -11.83
CA ASN A 126 0.13 11.50 -12.55
C ASN A 126 -0.64 12.76 -12.13
N SER A 127 -1.97 12.65 -11.95
CA SER A 127 -2.82 13.74 -11.44
C SER A 127 -2.39 14.15 -10.04
N HIS A 128 -2.19 13.20 -9.14
CA HIS A 128 -1.70 13.46 -7.78
C HIS A 128 -0.31 14.10 -7.77
N LYS A 129 0.60 13.66 -8.65
CA LYS A 129 1.95 14.23 -8.75
C LYS A 129 1.90 15.72 -9.10
N THR A 130 0.99 16.14 -9.99
CA THR A 130 0.86 17.57 -10.35
C THR A 130 0.44 18.46 -9.16
N LEU A 131 -0.27 17.92 -8.17
CA LEU A 131 -0.61 18.65 -6.94
C LEU A 131 0.62 18.99 -6.09
N HIS A 132 1.66 18.15 -6.13
CA HIS A 132 2.94 18.44 -5.47
C HIS A 132 3.81 19.41 -6.26
N LEU A 133 3.66 19.47 -7.58
CA LEU A 133 4.39 20.44 -8.42
C LEU A 133 3.81 21.86 -8.28
N GLY A 134 2.50 22.00 -8.03
CA GLY A 134 1.82 23.29 -7.90
C GLY A 134 2.19 24.12 -6.66
N ASP A 135 2.91 23.55 -5.70
CA ASP A 135 3.35 24.24 -4.47
C ASP A 135 4.84 24.65 -4.52
N ASN A 136 5.58 24.31 -5.59
CA ASN A 136 7.01 24.61 -5.69
C ASN A 136 7.34 25.95 -6.36
N GLU A 137 6.33 26.77 -6.67
CA GLU A 137 6.51 28.05 -7.38
C GLU A 137 6.04 29.27 -6.58
N ASP A 138 6.08 29.28 -5.23
CA ASP A 138 5.86 30.54 -4.50
C ASP A 138 6.42 30.61 -3.06
N PHE A 139 7.67 30.17 -2.84
CA PHE A 139 8.45 30.77 -1.74
C PHE A 139 9.95 30.68 -2.01
N PRO A 140 10.67 31.81 -2.19
CA PRO A 140 12.12 31.76 -2.26
C PRO A 140 12.63 31.23 -0.92
N SER A 141 13.44 30.17 -0.95
CA SER A 141 14.08 29.64 0.26
C SER A 141 14.82 30.78 1.00
N LEU A 142 14.67 30.82 2.33
CA LEU A 142 15.29 31.80 3.23
C LEU A 142 16.83 31.82 3.16
N GLN A 143 17.46 30.97 2.35
CA GLN A 143 18.90 30.97 2.09
C GLN A 143 19.34 32.10 1.15
N THR A 144 18.43 32.74 0.40
CA THR A 144 18.77 33.86 -0.51
C THR A 144 18.74 35.23 0.19
N ILE A 145 18.00 35.37 1.30
CA ILE A 145 17.80 36.68 1.97
C ILE A 145 19.01 37.09 2.84
N SER A 146 19.93 36.19 3.16
CA SER A 146 21.11 36.51 4.00
C SER A 146 22.25 37.24 3.27
N ARG A 147 22.11 37.63 2.00
CA ARG A 147 23.16 38.34 1.25
C ARG A 147 22.90 39.82 0.98
N ILE A 148 21.77 40.37 1.41
CA ILE A 148 21.36 41.76 1.07
C ILE A 148 21.57 42.74 2.24
N ILE A 149 22.06 42.29 3.40
CA ILE A 149 22.49 43.20 4.46
C ILE A 149 23.97 42.92 4.78
N SER A 150 24.85 43.58 4.03
CA SER A 150 26.24 43.83 4.43
C SER A 150 26.66 45.21 3.97
#